data_AF-A0AAV8X2V0-F1
#
_entry.id   AF-A0AAV8X2V0-F1
#
_cell.length_a   1.000
_cell.length_b   1.000
_cell.length_c   1.000
_cell.angle_alpha   90.00
_cell.angle_beta   90.00
_cell.angle_gamma   90.00
#
_symmetry.space_group_name_H-M   'P 1'
#
loop_
_entity.id
_entity.type
_entity.pdbx_description
1 polymer ?
#
loop_
_entity_poly.entity_id
_entity_poly.type
_entity_poly.pdbx_seq_one_letter_code
_entity_poly.pdbx_strand_id
1 'polypeptide(L)'
;MFIIINEEPLDCQRLFTILGSALYHSGYLLATHLIHEDLMDVHCFCKQQGLFHLSRTEPVKSLVLWKEVFPHSCRLQNSNVKFPEGKRYLLVVGSAKVIYMQC
;
A
#
# COMPACT_ATOMS: atom_id res chain seq x y z
N MET A 1 11.60 -10.26 -2.16
CA MET A 1 12.05 -9.10 -1.37
C MET A 1 12.25 -7.94 -2.34
N PHE A 2 11.18 -7.19 -2.63
CA PHE A 2 11.29 -5.95 -3.41
C PHE A 2 11.52 -4.81 -2.43
N ILE A 3 12.74 -4.71 -1.93
CA ILE A 3 13.20 -3.46 -1.34
C ILE A 3 13.58 -2.59 -2.53
N ILE A 4 13.00 -1.40 -2.61
CA ILE A 4 13.50 -0.34 -3.49
C ILE A 4 14.88 0.02 -2.94
N ILE A 5 15.92 -0.66 -3.44
CA ILE A 5 17.31 -0.32 -3.12
C ILE A 5 17.60 0.94 -3.91
N ASN A 6 17.72 2.05 -3.19
CA ASN A 6 18.01 3.35 -3.73
C ASN A 6 19.53 3.44 -3.94
N GLU A 7 20.01 3.12 -5.13
CA GLU A 7 21.39 3.39 -5.56
C GLU A 7 21.47 4.83 -6.10
N GLU A 8 21.23 5.82 -5.24
CA GLU A 8 21.35 7.25 -5.62
C GLU A 8 22.08 8.07 -4.55
N PRO A 9 22.90 9.07 -4.97
CA PRO A 9 23.95 9.70 -4.18
C PRO A 9 23.44 10.34 -2.87
N LEU A 10 24.35 10.38 -1.88
CA LEU A 10 24.19 10.66 -0.44
C LEU A 10 23.40 11.90 0.01
N ASP A 11 22.76 12.66 -0.88
CA ASP A 11 22.09 13.94 -0.56
C ASP A 11 20.57 13.97 -0.84
N CYS A 12 19.97 12.89 -1.34
CA CYS A 12 18.51 12.83 -1.51
C CYS A 12 17.83 12.27 -0.25
N GLN A 13 17.49 13.14 0.70
CA GLN A 13 16.64 12.77 1.82
C GLN A 13 15.28 12.29 1.29
N ARG A 14 14.84 11.10 1.72
CA ARG A 14 13.60 10.48 1.23
C ARG A 14 12.40 11.37 1.56
N LEU A 15 11.76 11.94 0.54
CA LEU A 15 10.61 12.86 0.68
C LEU A 15 9.35 12.19 1.25
N PHE A 16 9.30 10.87 1.29
CA PHE A 16 8.18 10.09 1.80
C PHE A 16 8.66 8.83 2.52
N THR A 17 7.91 8.41 3.54
CA THR A 17 8.12 7.14 4.23
C THR A 17 7.14 6.11 3.69
N ILE A 18 7.66 4.99 3.20
CA ILE A 18 6.81 3.85 2.79
C ILE A 18 6.56 3.00 4.04
N LEU A 19 5.30 2.83 4.41
CA LEU A 19 4.88 1.95 5.52
C LEU A 19 4.90 0.48 5.10
N GLY A 20 4.55 0.21 3.84
CA GLY A 20 4.68 -1.11 3.26
C GLY A 20 3.95 -1.26 1.95
N SER A 21 4.06 -2.45 1.36
CA SER A 21 3.39 -2.79 0.11
C SER A 21 2.63 -4.11 0.21
N ALA A 22 1.63 -4.26 -0.64
CA ALA A 22 0.87 -5.51 -0.79
C ALA A 22 0.59 -5.78 -2.27
N LEU A 23 0.70 -7.04 -2.65
CA LEU A 23 0.45 -7.51 -4.01
C LEU A 23 -0.72 -8.48 -4.00
N TYR A 24 -1.72 -8.19 -4.82
CA TYR A 24 -2.87 -9.03 -5.04
C TYR A 24 -2.92 -9.51 -6.49
N HIS A 25 -3.36 -10.75 -6.69
CA HIS A 25 -3.68 -11.29 -8.00
C HIS A 25 -5.04 -11.99 -7.97
N SER A 26 -5.94 -11.61 -8.88
CA SER A 26 -7.33 -12.11 -8.92
C SER A 26 -8.03 -12.02 -7.57
N GLY A 27 -7.76 -10.95 -6.81
CA GLY A 27 -8.30 -10.74 -5.46
C GLY A 27 -7.76 -11.69 -4.37
N TYR A 28 -6.62 -12.35 -4.59
CA TYR A 28 -5.88 -13.11 -3.57
C TYR A 28 -4.59 -12.39 -3.21
N LEU A 29 -4.25 -12.34 -1.93
CA LEU A 29 -2.99 -11.75 -1.46
C LEU A 29 -1.84 -12.70 -1.80
N LEU A 30 -0.88 -12.22 -2.59
CA LEU A 30 0.33 -12.98 -2.94
C LEU A 30 1.50 -12.69 -2.01
N ALA A 31 1.68 -11.42 -1.65
CA ALA A 31 2.77 -10.98 -0.79
C ALA A 31 2.41 -9.66 -0.11
N THR A 32 2.97 -9.43 1.07
CA THR A 32 2.89 -8.13 1.74
C THR A 32 4.12 -7.88 2.62
N HIS A 33 4.47 -6.61 2.77
CA HIS A 33 5.38 -6.10 3.79
C HIS A 33 4.67 -5.19 4.79
N LEU A 34 3.34 -5.05 4.70
CA LEU A 34 2.56 -4.35 5.70
C LEU A 34 2.46 -5.22 6.94
N ILE A 35 2.49 -4.58 8.10
CA ILE A 35 2.15 -5.28 9.35
C ILE A 35 0.69 -5.72 9.31
N HIS A 36 0.34 -6.72 10.13
CA HIS A 36 -0.98 -7.35 10.09
C HIS A 36 -2.14 -6.34 10.20
N GLU A 37 -2.05 -5.41 11.15
CA GLU A 37 -3.10 -4.41 11.38
C GLU A 37 -3.28 -3.45 10.20
N ASP A 38 -2.18 -2.93 9.64
CA ASP A 38 -2.21 -2.03 8.49
C ASP A 38 -2.69 -2.75 7.22
N LEU A 39 -2.30 -4.03 7.06
CA LEU A 39 -2.80 -4.87 5.98
C LEU A 39 -4.33 -5.01 6.06
N MET A 40 -4.88 -5.22 7.26
CA MET A 40 -6.33 -5.34 7.45
C MET A 40 -7.06 -4.04 7.08
N ASP A 41 -6.53 -2.88 7.49
CA ASP A 41 -7.09 -1.57 7.13
C ASP A 41 -7.08 -1.35 5.60
N VAL A 42 -5.93 -1.59 4.96
CA VAL A 42 -5.78 -1.46 3.49
C VAL A 42 -6.67 -2.45 2.75
N HIS A 43 -6.75 -3.70 3.23
CA HIS A 43 -7.61 -4.73 2.65
C HIS A 43 -9.09 -4.34 2.75
N CYS A 44 -9.53 -3.87 3.92
CA CYS A 44 -10.91 -3.42 4.14
C CYS A 44 -11.25 -2.25 3.21
N PHE A 45 -10.37 -1.25 3.10
CA PHE A 45 -10.52 -0.13 2.18
C PHE A 45 -10.70 -0.60 0.73
N CYS A 46 -9.82 -1.49 0.25
CA CYS A 46 -9.88 -1.99 -1.12
C CYS A 46 -11.14 -2.81 -1.40
N LYS A 47 -11.61 -3.57 -0.40
CA LYS A 47 -12.87 -4.29 -0.48
C LYS A 47 -14.07 -3.34 -0.60
N GLN A 48 -14.09 -2.26 0.19
CA GLN A 48 -15.16 -1.24 0.13
C GLN A 48 -15.16 -0.48 -1.20
N GLN A 49 -13.99 -0.25 -1.79
CA GLN A 49 -13.86 0.36 -3.12
C GLN A 49 -14.15 -0.62 -4.28
N GLY A 50 -14.47 -1.89 -4.00
CA GLY A 50 -14.78 -2.89 -5.02
C GLY A 50 -13.57 -3.37 -5.85
N LEU A 51 -12.34 -3.04 -5.44
CA LEU A 51 -11.13 -3.30 -6.24
C LEU A 51 -10.86 -4.79 -6.43
N PHE A 52 -11.14 -5.60 -5.41
CA PHE A 52 -10.99 -7.05 -5.51
C PHE A 52 -12.04 -7.67 -6.43
N HIS A 53 -13.27 -7.16 -6.39
CA HIS A 53 -14.32 -7.61 -7.31
C HIS A 53 -13.92 -7.29 -8.75
N LEU A 54 -13.49 -6.05 -9.01
CA LEU A 54 -13.00 -5.61 -10.31
C LEU A 54 -11.88 -6.53 -10.84
N SER A 55 -10.85 -6.80 -10.02
CA SER A 55 -9.73 -7.67 -10.43
C SER A 55 -10.12 -9.12 -10.77
N ARG A 56 -11.29 -9.58 -10.31
CA ARG A 56 -11.80 -10.94 -10.54
C ARG A 56 -12.70 -11.02 -11.76
N THR A 57 -13.51 -9.99 -12.00
CA THR A 57 -14.50 -9.99 -13.07
C THR A 57 -13.92 -9.56 -14.42
N GLU A 58 -13.04 -8.57 -14.45
CA GLU A 58 -12.48 -8.04 -15.70
C GLU A 58 -10.99 -7.70 -15.57
N PRO A 59 -10.15 -7.97 -16.58
CA PRO A 59 -8.78 -7.49 -16.59
C PRO A 59 -8.76 -5.96 -16.64
N VAL A 60 -8.21 -5.36 -15.59
CA VAL A 60 -8.03 -3.91 -15.48
C VAL A 60 -7.00 -3.45 -16.50
N LYS A 61 -7.36 -2.59 -17.47
CA LYS A 61 -6.37 -2.05 -18.43
C LYS A 61 -5.26 -1.27 -17.73
N SER A 62 -5.65 -0.23 -17.00
CA SER A 62 -4.76 0.58 -16.17
C SER A 62 -5.61 1.24 -15.08
N LEU A 63 -5.25 1.04 -13.82
CA LEU A 63 -5.86 1.70 -12.68
C LEU A 63 -4.75 2.37 -11.88
N VAL A 64 -4.92 3.65 -11.57
CA VAL A 64 -4.08 4.39 -10.63
C VAL A 64 -5.01 5.12 -9.68
N LEU A 65 -4.93 4.80 -8.39
CA LEU A 65 -5.67 5.45 -7.32
C LEU A 65 -4.68 5.98 -6.29
N TRP A 66 -4.84 7.24 -5.90
CA TRP A 66 -4.08 7.87 -4.83
C TRP A 66 -5.08 8.44 -3.83
N LYS A 67 -5.09 7.90 -2.60
CA LYS A 67 -6.09 8.28 -1.60
C LYS A 67 -5.46 8.41 -0.22
N GLU A 68 -5.87 9.42 0.53
CA GLU A 68 -5.46 9.56 1.94
C GLU A 68 -6.04 8.40 2.77
N VAL A 69 -5.21 7.82 3.64
CA VAL A 69 -5.56 6.68 4.51
C VAL A 69 -5.03 6.89 5.91
N PHE A 70 -5.53 6.10 6.87
CA PHE A 70 -5.19 6.22 8.28
C PHE A 70 -4.80 4.85 8.87
N PRO A 71 -3.60 4.32 8.57
CA PRO A 71 -3.16 3.00 9.02
C PRO A 71 -3.10 2.90 10.55
N HIS A 72 -3.40 1.72 11.09
CA HIS A 72 -3.52 1.50 12.51
C HIS A 72 -2.22 1.75 13.29
N SER A 73 -1.08 1.28 12.75
CA SER A 73 0.25 1.45 13.34
C SER A 73 0.58 2.89 13.66
N CYS A 74 0.07 3.79 12.81
CA CYS A 74 0.36 5.19 12.90
C CYS A 74 -0.74 5.99 13.65
N ARG A 75 -1.83 5.33 14.08
CA ARG A 75 -2.79 5.84 15.08
C ARG A 75 -2.29 5.56 16.50
N LEU A 76 -1.64 4.41 16.70
CA LEU A 76 -1.08 4.00 17.99
C LEU A 76 0.30 4.66 18.19
N GLN A 77 0.31 5.92 18.61
CA GLN A 77 1.54 6.65 19.00
C GLN A 77 2.26 6.04 20.24
N ASN A 78 1.77 4.92 20.78
CA ASN A 78 2.29 4.26 21.97
C ASN A 78 3.43 3.27 21.70
N SER A 79 3.75 2.97 20.44
CA SER A 79 4.90 2.12 20.12
C SER A 79 6.18 2.97 20.01
N ASN A 80 7.33 2.42 20.41
CA ASN A 80 8.63 3.09 20.37
C ASN A 80 9.09 3.54 18.96
N VAL A 81 8.25 3.37 17.94
CA VAL A 81 8.47 3.77 16.55
C VAL A 81 7.77 5.10 16.31
N LYS A 82 8.54 6.19 16.34
CA LYS A 82 8.04 7.52 15.97
C LYS A 82 7.95 7.62 14.45
N PHE A 83 6.74 7.50 13.91
CA PHE A 83 6.49 7.87 12.53
C PHE A 83 6.50 9.40 12.39
N PRO A 84 7.10 9.97 11.33
CA PRO A 84 7.05 11.41 11.11
C PRO A 84 5.59 11.87 10.98
N GLU A 85 5.28 13.02 11.56
CA GLU A 85 3.96 13.65 11.43
C GLU A 85 3.70 14.02 9.97
N GLY A 86 2.54 13.62 9.44
CA GLY A 86 2.20 13.86 8.05
C GLY A 86 0.96 13.11 7.58
N LYS A 87 0.41 13.54 6.45
CA LYS A 87 -0.67 12.84 5.75
C LYS A 87 -0.13 11.56 5.13
N ARG A 88 -0.94 10.51 5.14
CA ARG A 88 -0.56 9.18 4.64
C ARG A 88 -1.43 8.85 3.45
N TYR A 89 -0.83 8.27 2.42
CA TYR A 89 -1.50 8.03 1.17
C TYR A 89 -1.30 6.58 0.74
N LEU A 90 -2.35 5.97 0.24
CA LEU A 90 -2.33 4.68 -0.40
C LEU A 90 -2.31 4.90 -1.92
N LEU A 91 -1.22 4.46 -2.54
CA LEU A 91 -1.12 4.29 -3.98
C LEU A 91 -1.59 2.88 -4.34
N VAL A 92 -2.61 2.79 -5.19
CA VAL A 92 -3.03 1.53 -5.80
C VAL A 92 -2.79 1.59 -7.29
N VAL A 93 -2.06 0.60 -7.80
CA VAL A 93 -1.77 0.43 -9.22
C VAL A 93 -2.32 -0.91 -9.67
N GLY A 94 -3.19 -0.93 -10.66
CA GLY A 94 -3.81 -2.14 -11.21
C GLY A 94 -3.49 -2.33 -12.68
N SER A 95 -3.14 -3.57 -13.05
CA SER A 95 -2.99 -3.99 -14.45
C SER A 95 -3.36 -5.46 -14.60
N ALA A 96 -4.15 -5.76 -15.62
CA ALA A 96 -4.82 -7.04 -15.83
C ALA A 96 -5.52 -7.52 -14.54
N LYS A 97 -5.07 -8.64 -13.96
CA LYS A 97 -5.61 -9.21 -12.72
C LYS A 97 -4.76 -8.89 -11.49
N VAL A 98 -3.71 -8.08 -11.66
CA VAL A 98 -2.78 -7.71 -10.60
C VAL A 98 -3.14 -6.36 -10.02
N ILE A 99 -3.15 -6.26 -8.69
CA ILE A 99 -3.26 -5.00 -7.96
C ILE A 99 -2.06 -4.89 -7.02
N TYR A 100 -1.24 -3.88 -7.23
CA TYR A 100 -0.16 -3.47 -6.35
C TYR A 100 -0.62 -2.30 -5.48
N MET A 101 -0.28 -2.36 -4.21
CA MET A 101 -0.62 -1.35 -3.21
C MET A 101 0.63 -0.93 -2.48
N GLN A 102 0.79 0.37 -2.26
CA GLN A 102 1.89 0.94 -1.49
C GLN A 102 1.34 2.05 -0.60
N CYS A 103 1.55 1.89 0.71
CA CYS A 103 1.15 2.84 1.73
C CYS A 103 2.37 3.55 2.33
#